data_AF-A0A519ZYX9-F1
#
_entry.id   AF-A0A519ZYX9-F1
#
_cell.length_a   1.000
_cell.length_b   1.000
_cell.length_c   1.000
_cell.angle_alpha   90.00
_cell.angle_beta   90.00
_cell.angle_gamma   90.00
#
_symmetry.space_group_name_H-M   'P 1'
#
loop_
_entity.id
_entity.type
_entity.pdbx_description
1 polymer ?
#
loop_
_entity_poly.entity_id
_entity_poly.type
_entity_poly.pdbx_seq_one_letter_code
_entity_poly.pdbx_strand_id
1 'polypeptide(L)'
;MAGGSKVVVYGAIGANLAIAAAKFTAAFFTGSAAMLSEGIHSLVDSGNGLLILLGLSRAAKPADEEHPFGHGKELYFWTMIVAVLIFAVGGGISLYEGWIHIQQPAPLTDPTWNYWVLGLAVLFEGIACSLAFREFNKTRGDAGFWKALRASRDPAVYAILLEDLAALVGLVIALAGVFFGHLLNNPFLDGSA
;
A
#
# COMPACT_ATOMS: atom_id res chain seq x y z
N MET A 1 -5.60 -19.43 16.92
CA MET A 1 -5.28 -18.01 16.60
C MET A 1 -5.27 -17.69 15.09
N ALA A 2 -5.32 -18.66 14.17
CA ALA A 2 -5.32 -18.40 12.71
C ALA A 2 -6.68 -17.93 12.12
N GLY A 3 -7.80 -18.08 12.83
CA GLY A 3 -9.13 -17.74 12.32
C GLY A 3 -9.42 -16.24 12.22
N GLY A 4 -8.90 -15.43 13.16
CA GLY A 4 -9.09 -13.97 13.16
C GLY A 4 -8.34 -13.27 12.02
N SER A 5 -7.11 -13.72 11.74
CA SER A 5 -6.24 -13.16 10.70
C SER A 5 -6.87 -13.23 9.30
N LYS A 6 -7.50 -14.35 8.96
CA LYS A 6 -8.14 -14.53 7.64
C LYS A 6 -9.28 -13.53 7.39
N VAL A 7 -10.13 -13.28 8.39
CA VAL A 7 -11.26 -12.34 8.27
C VAL A 7 -10.77 -10.93 8.01
N VAL A 8 -9.71 -10.51 8.73
CA VAL A 8 -9.08 -9.19 8.54
C VAL A 8 -8.47 -9.07 7.15
N VAL A 9 -7.75 -10.10 6.67
CA VAL A 9 -7.13 -10.07 5.34
C VAL A 9 -8.18 -10.07 4.23
N TYR A 10 -9.26 -10.86 4.34
CA TYR A 10 -10.37 -10.80 3.38
C TYR A 10 -11.06 -9.43 3.38
N GLY A 11 -11.22 -8.82 4.56
CA GLY A 11 -11.73 -7.45 4.68
C GLY A 11 -10.84 -6.42 3.98
N ALA A 12 -9.52 -6.52 4.18
CA ALA A 12 -8.54 -5.65 3.55
C ALA A 12 -8.54 -5.79 2.01
N ILE A 13 -8.53 -7.02 1.49
CA ILE A 13 -8.61 -7.26 0.04
C ILE A 13 -9.91 -6.71 -0.54
N GLY A 14 -11.05 -6.94 0.14
CA GLY A 14 -12.35 -6.40 -0.30
C GLY A 14 -12.36 -4.88 -0.34
N ALA A 15 -11.76 -4.23 0.66
CA ALA A 15 -11.62 -2.77 0.70
C ALA A 15 -10.72 -2.25 -0.44
N ASN A 16 -9.55 -2.87 -0.64
CA ASN A 16 -8.61 -2.46 -1.68
C ASN A 16 -9.18 -2.68 -3.09
N LEU A 17 -9.95 -3.75 -3.31
CA LEU A 17 -10.65 -3.96 -4.58
C LEU A 17 -11.77 -2.93 -4.82
N ALA A 18 -12.52 -2.56 -3.78
CA ALA A 18 -13.55 -1.52 -3.90
C ALA A 18 -12.92 -0.15 -4.21
N ILE A 19 -11.78 0.15 -3.58
CA ILE A 19 -11.00 1.37 -3.85
C ILE A 19 -10.41 1.33 -5.27
N ALA A 20 -9.83 0.21 -5.69
CA ALA A 20 -9.31 0.03 -7.04
C ALA A 20 -10.43 0.27 -8.08
N ALA A 21 -11.63 -0.29 -7.88
CA ALA A 21 -12.77 -0.05 -8.76
C ALA A 21 -13.18 1.43 -8.81
N ALA A 22 -13.17 2.13 -7.67
CA ALA A 22 -13.45 3.56 -7.60
C ALA A 22 -12.37 4.38 -8.34
N LYS A 23 -11.08 4.08 -8.12
CA LYS A 23 -9.94 4.72 -8.79
C LYS A 23 -9.96 4.46 -10.31
N PHE A 24 -10.24 3.24 -10.76
CA PHE A 24 -10.38 2.92 -12.20
C PHE A 24 -11.58 3.61 -12.84
N THR A 25 -12.70 3.71 -12.12
CA THR A 25 -13.89 4.43 -12.61
C THR A 25 -13.57 5.92 -12.75
N ALA A 26 -12.91 6.51 -11.75
CA ALA A 26 -12.40 7.87 -11.84
C ALA A 26 -11.44 8.01 -13.03
N ALA A 27 -10.46 7.12 -13.20
CA ALA A 27 -9.52 7.11 -14.33
C ALA A 27 -10.22 7.07 -15.69
N PHE A 28 -11.29 6.27 -15.82
CA PHE A 28 -12.08 6.17 -17.05
C PHE A 28 -12.80 7.47 -17.40
N PHE A 29 -13.49 8.09 -16.43
CA PHE A 29 -14.20 9.36 -16.67
C PHE A 29 -13.26 10.55 -16.84
N THR A 30 -12.11 10.50 -16.18
CA THR A 30 -11.10 11.55 -16.20
C THR A 30 -10.16 11.47 -17.40
N GLY A 31 -9.98 10.28 -17.98
CA GLY A 31 -8.95 10.01 -18.98
C GLY A 31 -7.52 10.17 -18.45
N SER A 32 -7.34 10.26 -17.12
CA SER A 32 -6.06 10.58 -16.50
C SER A 32 -5.15 9.35 -16.40
N ALA A 33 -3.98 9.42 -17.03
CA ALA A 33 -2.95 8.38 -16.93
C ALA A 33 -2.42 8.24 -15.49
N ALA A 34 -2.35 9.34 -14.73
CA ALA A 34 -1.95 9.31 -13.32
C ALA A 34 -3.01 8.61 -12.46
N MET A 35 -4.31 8.86 -12.70
CA MET A 35 -5.38 8.14 -11.99
C MET A 35 -5.42 6.65 -12.36
N LEU A 36 -5.07 6.31 -13.60
CA LEU A 36 -4.93 4.91 -14.03
C LEU A 36 -3.78 4.22 -13.28
N SER A 37 -2.63 4.89 -13.12
CA SER A 37 -1.49 4.38 -12.34
C SER A 37 -1.89 4.12 -10.88
N GLU A 38 -2.61 5.06 -10.26
CA GLU A 38 -3.17 4.92 -8.91
C GLU A 38 -4.16 3.74 -8.79
N GLY A 39 -4.97 3.47 -9.82
CA GLY A 39 -5.83 2.30 -9.88
C GLY A 39 -5.06 0.98 -9.96
N ILE A 40 -3.95 0.96 -10.72
CA ILE A 40 -3.04 -0.19 -10.80
C ILE A 40 -2.36 -0.43 -9.45
N HIS A 41 -1.95 0.61 -8.73
CA HIS A 41 -1.38 0.50 -7.39
C HIS A 41 -2.32 -0.26 -6.44
N SER A 42 -3.56 0.20 -6.29
CA SER A 42 -4.54 -0.48 -5.43
C SER A 42 -4.90 -1.89 -5.89
N LEU A 43 -4.74 -2.21 -7.18
CA LEU A 43 -4.86 -3.57 -7.68
C LEU A 43 -3.69 -4.46 -7.25
N VAL A 44 -2.46 -3.93 -7.28
CA VAL A 44 -1.25 -4.61 -6.79
C VAL A 44 -1.38 -4.88 -5.29
N ASP A 45 -1.87 -3.92 -4.51
CA ASP A 45 -2.08 -4.09 -3.06
C ASP A 45 -3.12 -5.19 -2.76
N SER A 46 -4.17 -5.27 -3.58
CA SER A 46 -5.13 -6.38 -3.51
C SER A 46 -4.45 -7.73 -3.79
N GLY A 47 -3.50 -7.75 -4.73
CA GLY A 47 -2.63 -8.90 -5.01
C GLY A 47 -1.73 -9.29 -3.84
N ASN A 48 -1.15 -8.31 -3.13
CA ASN A 48 -0.36 -8.55 -1.91
C ASN A 48 -1.19 -9.25 -0.84
N GLY A 49 -2.44 -8.81 -0.65
CA GLY A 49 -3.39 -9.48 0.24
C GLY A 49 -3.66 -10.94 -0.15
N LEU A 50 -3.79 -11.25 -1.45
CA LEU A 50 -3.95 -12.63 -1.94
C LEU A 50 -2.73 -13.49 -1.65
N LEU A 51 -1.51 -12.96 -1.79
CA LEU A 51 -0.27 -13.67 -1.43
C LEU A 51 -0.20 -13.96 0.07
N ILE A 52 -0.64 -13.02 0.91
CA ILE A 52 -0.78 -13.24 2.36
C ILE A 52 -1.81 -14.34 2.66
N LEU A 53 -2.97 -14.34 1.98
CA LEU A 53 -3.96 -15.40 2.13
C LEU A 53 -3.40 -16.76 1.73
N LEU A 54 -2.63 -16.81 0.64
CA LEU A 54 -1.93 -18.03 0.23
C LEU A 54 -0.97 -18.49 1.32
N GLY A 55 -0.19 -17.58 1.91
CA GLY A 55 0.68 -17.87 3.05
C GLY A 55 -0.06 -18.39 4.27
N LEU A 56 -1.20 -17.79 4.63
CA LEU A 56 -2.06 -18.26 5.72
C LEU A 56 -2.67 -19.63 5.42
N SER A 57 -3.02 -19.91 4.17
CA SER A 57 -3.56 -21.21 3.75
C SER A 57 -2.50 -22.30 3.85
N ARG A 58 -1.30 -22.02 3.34
CA ARG A 58 -0.17 -22.96 3.41
C ARG A 58 0.32 -23.19 4.83
N ALA A 59 0.40 -22.14 5.63
CA ALA A 59 0.82 -22.23 7.03
C ALA A 59 -0.15 -23.03 7.91
N ALA A 60 -1.40 -23.20 7.48
CA ALA A 60 -2.41 -23.99 8.19
C ALA A 60 -2.33 -25.49 7.90
N LYS A 61 -1.45 -25.94 6.99
CA LYS A 61 -1.28 -27.37 6.69
C LYS A 61 -0.72 -28.12 7.92
N PRO A 62 -1.22 -29.34 8.19
CA PRO A 62 -0.69 -30.19 9.25
C PRO A 62 0.76 -30.59 8.97
N ALA A 63 1.49 -31.02 10.00
CA ALA A 63 2.85 -31.51 9.85
C ALA A 63 2.91 -32.75 8.95
N ASP A 64 3.94 -32.83 8.12
CA ASP A 64 4.27 -33.96 7.27
C ASP A 64 5.72 -34.41 7.51
N GLU A 65 6.17 -35.44 6.78
CA GLU A 65 7.52 -36.00 6.94
C GLU A 65 8.62 -34.99 6.57
N GLU A 66 8.35 -34.08 5.63
CA GLU A 66 9.28 -33.01 5.23
C GLU A 66 9.27 -31.84 6.22
N HIS A 67 8.16 -31.61 6.92
CA HIS A 67 7.95 -30.55 7.91
C HIS A 67 7.43 -31.12 9.24
N PRO A 68 8.30 -31.76 10.06
CA PRO A 68 7.90 -32.39 11.34
C PRO A 68 7.32 -31.41 12.36
N PHE A 69 7.66 -30.12 12.23
CA PHE A 69 7.16 -29.03 13.08
C PHE A 69 5.94 -28.31 12.49
N GLY A 70 5.42 -28.75 11.36
CA GLY A 70 4.32 -28.12 10.63
C GLY A 70 4.74 -26.95 9.73
N HIS A 71 3.77 -26.43 8.97
CA HIS A 71 3.99 -25.41 7.94
C HIS A 71 3.92 -23.96 8.45
N GLY A 72 3.82 -23.73 9.76
CA GLY A 72 3.60 -22.39 10.31
C GLY A 72 4.61 -21.33 9.87
N LYS A 73 5.84 -21.74 9.50
CA LYS A 73 6.88 -20.86 8.98
C LYS A 73 6.62 -20.35 7.56
N GLU A 74 5.75 -21.00 6.78
CA GLU A 74 5.41 -20.56 5.41
C GLU A 74 4.81 -19.15 5.42
N LEU A 75 4.07 -18.75 6.46
CA LEU A 75 3.52 -17.41 6.56
C LEU A 75 4.62 -16.34 6.48
N TYR A 76 5.73 -16.53 7.20
CA TYR A 76 6.86 -15.59 7.18
C TYR A 76 7.53 -15.52 5.81
N PHE A 77 7.63 -16.66 5.11
CA PHE A 77 8.16 -16.71 3.76
C PHE A 77 7.29 -15.88 2.80
N TRP A 78 5.97 -16.07 2.82
CA TRP A 78 5.06 -15.31 1.97
C TRP A 78 5.02 -13.82 2.33
N THR A 79 5.06 -13.46 3.61
CA THR A 79 5.20 -12.05 4.02
C THR A 79 6.51 -11.43 3.54
N MET A 80 7.61 -12.18 3.56
CA MET A 80 8.89 -11.73 2.99
C MET A 80 8.80 -11.50 1.48
N ILE A 81 8.15 -12.40 0.74
CA ILE A 81 7.92 -12.23 -0.71
C ILE A 81 7.15 -10.94 -0.98
N VAL A 82 6.07 -10.68 -0.23
CA VAL A 82 5.30 -9.44 -0.35
C VAL A 82 6.17 -8.21 -0.06
N ALA A 83 6.95 -8.22 1.02
CA ALA A 83 7.84 -7.12 1.35
C ALA A 83 8.89 -6.85 0.25
N VAL A 84 9.46 -7.89 -0.36
CA VAL A 84 10.39 -7.77 -1.48
C VAL A 84 9.69 -7.20 -2.71
N LEU A 85 8.46 -7.63 -3.01
CA LEU A 85 7.69 -7.10 -4.14
C LEU A 85 7.38 -5.61 -3.99
N ILE A 86 6.86 -5.20 -2.82
CA ILE A 86 6.57 -3.79 -2.54
C ILE A 86 7.85 -2.95 -2.67
N PHE A 87 8.95 -3.41 -2.08
CA PHE A 87 10.22 -2.69 -2.12
C PHE A 87 10.81 -2.61 -3.53
N ALA A 88 10.87 -3.74 -4.25
CA ALA A 88 11.52 -3.81 -5.56
C ALA A 88 10.69 -3.15 -6.65
N VAL A 89 9.38 -3.39 -6.67
CA VAL A 89 8.48 -2.82 -7.69
C VAL A 89 8.13 -1.39 -7.33
N GLY A 90 7.62 -1.14 -6.12
CA GLY A 90 7.26 0.20 -5.68
C GLY A 90 8.47 1.12 -5.61
N GLY A 91 9.47 0.74 -4.82
CA GLY A 91 10.69 1.54 -4.68
C GLY A 91 11.49 1.65 -5.98
N GLY A 92 11.58 0.58 -6.76
CA GLY A 92 12.29 0.58 -8.04
C GLY A 92 11.65 1.52 -9.08
N ILE A 93 10.32 1.49 -9.21
CA ILE A 93 9.58 2.38 -10.11
C ILE A 93 9.70 3.83 -9.63
N SER A 94 9.51 4.11 -8.34
CA SER A 94 9.63 5.48 -7.80
C SER A 94 11.03 6.07 -8.02
N LEU A 95 12.10 5.30 -7.78
CA LEU A 95 13.47 5.75 -8.02
C LEU A 95 13.74 5.98 -9.52
N TYR A 96 13.24 5.08 -10.37
CA TYR A 96 13.41 5.19 -11.81
C TYR A 96 12.68 6.42 -12.38
N GLU A 97 11.42 6.61 -12.02
CA GLU A 97 10.61 7.75 -12.47
C GLU A 97 11.13 9.07 -11.90
N GLY A 98 11.53 9.11 -10.62
CA GLY A 98 12.15 10.28 -10.01
C GLY A 98 13.47 10.66 -10.68
N TRP A 99 14.33 9.67 -10.97
CA TRP A 99 15.57 9.92 -11.70
C TRP A 99 15.34 10.46 -13.10
N ILE A 100 14.35 9.92 -13.82
CA ILE A 100 13.97 10.44 -15.15
C ILE A 100 13.43 11.86 -15.06
N HIS A 101 12.56 12.17 -14.10
CA HIS A 101 12.03 13.52 -13.92
C HIS A 101 13.11 14.55 -13.57
N ILE A 102 14.16 14.12 -12.86
CA ILE A 102 15.35 14.97 -12.60
C ILE A 102 16.17 15.19 -13.88
N GLN A 103 16.36 14.15 -14.71
CA GLN A 103 17.14 14.27 -15.95
C GLN A 103 16.41 15.03 -17.07
N GLN A 104 15.09 14.85 -17.17
CA GLN A 104 14.24 15.49 -18.16
C GLN A 104 13.09 16.20 -17.44
N PRO A 105 13.33 17.42 -16.92
CA PRO A 105 12.28 18.22 -16.33
C PRO A 105 11.29 18.63 -17.43
N ALA A 106 10.24 17.83 -17.58
CA ALA A 106 9.11 18.17 -18.45
C ALA A 106 8.29 19.26 -17.75
N PRO A 107 7.93 20.35 -18.43
CA PRO A 107 7.02 21.34 -17.85
C PRO A 107 5.70 20.65 -17.53
N LEU A 108 5.22 20.83 -16.28
CA LEU A 108 3.90 20.42 -15.84
C LEU A 108 2.85 21.09 -16.74
N THR A 109 2.38 20.35 -17.74
CA THR A 109 1.46 20.88 -18.76
C THR A 109 0.08 21.20 -18.19
N ASP A 110 -0.33 20.51 -17.11
CA ASP A 110 -1.57 20.82 -16.40
C ASP A 110 -1.55 20.33 -14.92
N PRO A 111 -0.99 21.11 -13.97
CA PRO A 111 -0.84 20.70 -12.57
C PRO A 111 -2.19 20.48 -11.85
N THR A 112 -3.29 20.99 -12.41
CA THR A 112 -4.66 20.81 -11.90
C THR A 112 -5.03 19.33 -11.78
N TRP A 113 -4.60 18.51 -12.74
CA TRP A 113 -4.83 17.07 -12.74
C TRP A 113 -4.08 16.35 -11.62
N ASN A 114 -2.83 16.74 -11.35
CA ASN A 114 -2.04 16.13 -10.28
C ASN A 114 -2.68 16.38 -8.91
N TYR A 115 -3.22 17.58 -8.65
CA TYR A 115 -3.93 17.85 -7.39
C TYR A 115 -5.19 17.01 -7.23
N TRP A 116 -5.96 16.80 -8.31
CA TRP A 116 -7.15 15.94 -8.26
C TRP A 116 -6.78 14.48 -8.01
N VAL A 117 -5.74 13.98 -8.68
CA VAL A 117 -5.27 12.61 -8.53
C VAL A 117 -4.72 12.38 -7.13
N LEU A 118 -3.78 13.21 -6.68
CA LEU A 118 -3.20 13.11 -5.34
C LEU A 118 -4.26 13.32 -4.25
N GLY A 119 -5.18 14.27 -4.43
CA GLY A 119 -6.27 14.51 -3.48
C GLY A 119 -7.22 13.32 -3.34
N LEU A 120 -7.63 12.71 -4.45
CA LEU A 120 -8.44 11.48 -4.43
C LEU A 120 -7.67 10.28 -3.89
N ALA A 121 -6.39 10.13 -4.24
CA ALA A 121 -5.52 9.10 -3.71
C ALA A 121 -5.43 9.20 -2.19
N VAL A 122 -5.12 10.38 -1.63
CA VAL A 122 -5.09 10.63 -0.18
C VAL A 122 -6.44 10.31 0.47
N LEU A 123 -7.56 10.65 -0.18
CA LEU A 123 -8.90 10.34 0.32
C LEU A 123 -9.15 8.84 0.41
N PHE A 124 -8.87 8.10 -0.66
CA PHE A 124 -9.10 6.66 -0.71
C PHE A 124 -8.14 5.90 0.20
N GLU A 125 -6.85 6.23 0.16
CA GLU A 125 -5.81 5.64 1.00
C GLU A 125 -6.06 5.96 2.48
N GLY A 126 -6.53 7.18 2.77
CA GLY A 126 -6.93 7.58 4.12
C GLY A 126 -8.10 6.77 4.66
N ILE A 127 -9.09 6.45 3.83
CA ILE A 127 -10.21 5.57 4.19
C ILE A 127 -9.70 4.14 4.44
N ALA A 128 -8.87 3.58 3.55
CA ALA A 128 -8.27 2.25 3.71
C ALA A 128 -7.48 2.15 5.02
N CYS A 129 -6.55 3.07 5.22
CA CYS A 129 -5.72 3.15 6.42
C CYS A 129 -6.59 3.30 7.67
N SER A 130 -7.63 4.15 7.65
CA SER A 130 -8.52 4.30 8.80
C SER A 130 -9.29 3.01 9.13
N LEU A 131 -9.71 2.25 8.13
CA LEU A 131 -10.37 0.95 8.33
C LEU A 131 -9.39 -0.08 8.91
N ALA A 132 -8.19 -0.19 8.34
CA ALA A 132 -7.12 -1.05 8.84
C ALA A 132 -6.75 -0.70 10.29
N PHE A 133 -6.60 0.59 10.58
CA PHE A 133 -6.28 1.09 11.91
C PHE A 133 -7.39 0.80 12.93
N ARG A 134 -8.65 0.94 12.52
CA ARG A 134 -9.80 0.59 13.36
C ARG A 134 -9.83 -0.90 13.68
N GLU A 135 -9.53 -1.76 12.72
CA GLU A 135 -9.46 -3.21 12.93
C GLU A 135 -8.26 -3.61 13.81
N PHE A 136 -7.12 -2.98 13.60
CA PHE A 136 -5.96 -3.12 14.48
C PHE A 136 -6.28 -2.71 15.91
N ASN A 137 -7.01 -1.60 16.09
CA ASN A 137 -7.35 -1.09 17.41
C ASN A 137 -8.32 -2.01 18.17
N LYS A 138 -9.28 -2.66 17.48
CA LYS A 138 -10.12 -3.72 18.08
C LYS A 138 -9.29 -4.89 18.59
N THR A 139 -8.21 -5.22 17.89
CA THR A 139 -7.32 -6.35 18.22
C THR A 139 -6.34 -6.01 19.34
N ARG A 140 -5.94 -4.73 19.44
CA ARG A 140 -4.97 -4.17 20.40
C ARG A 140 -5.53 -3.93 21.81
N GLY A 141 -6.82 -3.59 21.94
CA GLY A 141 -7.42 -3.21 23.23
C GLY A 141 -6.74 -1.97 23.85
N ASP A 142 -6.46 -2.01 25.16
CA ASP A 142 -5.85 -0.89 25.92
C ASP A 142 -4.31 -0.81 25.83
N ALA A 143 -3.65 -1.71 25.11
CA ALA A 143 -2.20 -1.60 24.93
C ALA A 143 -1.85 -0.29 24.17
N GLY A 144 -0.69 0.32 24.41
CA GLY A 144 -0.24 1.49 23.61
C GLY A 144 0.09 1.11 22.16
N PHE A 145 -0.05 2.02 21.19
CA PHE A 145 0.14 1.74 19.74
C PHE A 145 1.47 1.03 19.47
N TRP A 146 2.58 1.63 19.92
CA TRP A 146 3.92 1.08 19.74
C TRP A 146 4.16 -0.25 20.48
N LYS A 147 3.51 -0.43 21.62
CA LYS A 147 3.60 -1.66 22.40
C LYS A 147 2.82 -2.79 21.74
N ALA A 148 1.64 -2.50 21.20
CA ALA A 148 0.85 -3.43 20.41
C ALA A 148 1.53 -3.75 19.07
N LEU A 149 2.10 -2.74 18.40
CA LEU A 149 2.84 -2.91 17.15
C LEU A 149 4.03 -3.86 17.33
N ARG A 150 4.79 -3.71 18.44
CA ARG A 150 5.95 -4.54 18.74
C ARG A 150 5.58 -5.91 19.36
N ALA A 151 4.38 -6.06 19.91
CA ALA A 151 3.91 -7.30 20.54
C ALA A 151 3.03 -8.17 19.64
N SER A 152 2.42 -7.59 18.59
CA SER A 152 1.57 -8.31 17.63
C SER A 152 2.39 -9.33 16.85
N ARG A 153 2.02 -10.60 16.98
CA ARG A 153 2.64 -11.75 16.30
C ARG A 153 2.00 -12.08 14.94
N ASP A 154 1.21 -11.18 14.37
CA ASP A 154 0.59 -11.35 13.06
C ASP A 154 1.28 -10.44 12.03
N PRO A 155 2.24 -10.98 11.25
CA PRO A 155 3.01 -10.20 10.29
C PRO A 155 2.14 -9.58 9.19
N ALA A 156 0.99 -10.19 8.89
CA ALA A 156 0.10 -9.75 7.82
C ALA A 156 -0.55 -8.41 8.13
N VAL A 157 -1.16 -8.28 9.32
CA VAL A 157 -1.84 -7.05 9.75
C VAL A 157 -0.84 -5.90 9.90
N TYR A 158 0.38 -6.21 10.36
CA TYR A 158 1.46 -5.24 10.47
C TYR A 158 1.96 -4.75 9.12
N ALA A 159 2.18 -5.65 8.16
CA ALA A 159 2.67 -5.30 6.83
C ALA A 159 1.70 -4.35 6.13
N ILE A 160 0.40 -4.69 6.11
CA ILE A 160 -0.65 -3.87 5.48
C ILE A 160 -0.71 -2.49 6.14
N LEU A 161 -0.72 -2.42 7.48
CA LEU A 161 -0.87 -1.14 8.18
C LEU A 161 0.36 -0.22 7.97
N LEU A 162 1.57 -0.79 7.87
CA LEU A 162 2.76 0.00 7.55
C LEU A 162 2.83 0.42 6.08
N GLU A 163 2.37 -0.43 5.17
CA GLU A 163 2.25 -0.15 3.74
C GLU A 163 1.31 1.04 3.51
N ASP A 164 0.09 0.99 4.05
CA ASP A 164 -0.90 2.08 3.94
C ASP A 164 -0.37 3.40 4.54
N LEU A 165 0.33 3.32 5.68
CA LEU A 165 0.93 4.51 6.31
C LEU A 165 2.08 5.09 5.47
N ALA A 166 2.94 4.23 4.92
CA ALA A 166 4.04 4.66 4.06
C ALA A 166 3.50 5.28 2.76
N ALA A 167 2.46 4.71 2.17
CA ALA A 167 1.77 5.25 1.00
C ALA A 167 1.20 6.64 1.28
N LEU A 168 0.50 6.83 2.41
CA LEU A 168 -0.01 8.14 2.82
C LEU A 168 1.10 9.18 3.01
N VAL A 169 2.21 8.80 3.66
CA VAL A 169 3.35 9.70 3.82
C VAL A 169 3.95 10.08 2.46
N GLY A 170 4.12 9.10 1.56
CA GLY A 170 4.57 9.33 0.19
C GLY A 170 3.66 10.28 -0.58
N LEU A 171 2.34 10.09 -0.50
CA LEU A 171 1.36 10.98 -1.13
C LEU A 171 1.43 12.43 -0.60
N VAL A 172 1.67 12.60 0.71
CA VAL A 172 1.85 13.94 1.31
C VAL A 172 3.15 14.59 0.81
N ILE A 173 4.24 13.82 0.71
CA ILE A 173 5.51 14.31 0.17
C ILE A 173 5.34 14.72 -1.30
N ALA A 174 4.71 13.87 -2.12
CA ALA A 174 4.42 14.17 -3.53
C ALA A 174 3.55 15.43 -3.66
N LEU A 175 2.49 15.56 -2.85
CA LEU A 175 1.62 16.75 -2.86
C LEU A 175 2.38 18.02 -2.47
N ALA A 176 3.29 17.93 -1.49
CA ALA A 176 4.18 19.04 -1.15
C ALA A 176 5.14 19.37 -2.28
N GLY A 177 5.72 18.36 -2.96
CA GLY A 177 6.59 18.50 -4.12
C GLY A 177 5.91 19.26 -5.26
N VAL A 178 4.70 18.82 -5.65
CA VAL A 178 3.87 19.50 -6.67
C VAL A 178 3.51 20.92 -6.24
N PHE A 179 3.12 21.12 -4.97
CA PHE A 179 2.73 22.43 -4.44
C PHE A 179 3.89 23.43 -4.45
N PHE A 180 5.06 23.04 -3.93
CA PHE A 180 6.23 23.90 -3.91
C PHE A 180 6.86 24.06 -5.29
N GLY A 181 6.83 23.02 -6.14
CA GLY A 181 7.26 23.11 -7.53
C GLY A 181 6.44 24.13 -8.31
N HIS A 182 5.12 24.18 -8.07
CA HIS A 182 4.24 25.18 -8.67
C HIS A 182 4.45 26.59 -8.07
N LEU A 183 4.54 26.71 -6.74
CA LEU A 183 4.72 28.00 -6.05
C LEU A 183 6.05 28.68 -6.41
N LEU A 184 7.12 27.89 -6.57
CA LEU A 184 8.48 28.37 -6.85
C LEU A 184 8.83 28.30 -8.34
N ASN A 185 7.88 27.85 -9.18
CA ASN A 185 8.07 27.63 -10.62
C ASN A 185 9.32 26.78 -10.94
N ASN A 186 9.58 25.79 -10.07
CA ASN A 186 10.77 24.95 -10.13
C ASN A 186 10.37 23.47 -10.29
N PRO A 187 10.43 22.93 -11.53
CA PRO A 187 10.09 21.54 -11.84
C PRO A 187 10.93 20.49 -11.09
N PHE A 188 12.13 20.87 -10.60
CA PHE A 188 13.01 19.95 -9.88
C PHE A 188 12.44 19.50 -8.53
N LEU A 189 11.58 20.30 -7.90
CA LEU A 189 11.01 19.97 -6.60
C LEU A 189 10.00 18.83 -6.66
N ASP A 190 9.29 18.71 -7.79
CA ASP A 190 8.35 17.62 -8.07
C ASP A 190 9.10 16.29 -8.27
N GLY A 191 10.16 16.28 -9.08
CA GLY A 191 10.98 15.08 -9.29
C GLY A 191 11.84 14.65 -8.10
N SER A 192 12.02 15.52 -7.09
CA SER A 192 12.81 15.24 -5.88
C SER A 192 11.99 14.72 -4.69
N ALA A 193 10.66 14.81 -4.78
CA ALA A 193 9.71 14.41 -3.77
C ALA A 193 9.32 12.93 -3.94
#